data_AF-A0A7X6CGT3-F1
#
_entry.id   AF-A0A7X6CGT3-F1
#
_cell.length_a   1.000
_cell.length_b   1.000
_cell.length_c   1.000
_cell.angle_alpha   90.00
_cell.angle_beta   90.00
_cell.angle_gamma   90.00
#
_symmetry.space_group_name_H-M   'P 1'
#
loop_
_entity.id
_entity.type
_entity.pdbx_description
1 polymer ?
#
loop_
_entity_poly.entity_id
_entity_poly.type
_entity_poly.pdbx_seq_one_letter_code
_entity_poly.pdbx_strand_id
1 'polypeptide(L)'
;MSDQPFNIRQLDGLDYDEAEPLLEDYQDTLVELFVNSPEGEEYCKTYPDVGFWISQFIYYGFGYEGFTLPRMKVEDVETVVEDLFPRKVTLLSPEEGENAIPELLAFWQFLKREFKLRNATSIIKYLREIESEFEDIMGDSSKFGFAKSFVTLGHKAGFDMSTGEGMKQFQEMYNASIAPMLASENSDIFGLSSKPISGSAVDRSKASKEKAKKSQKYGG
;
A
#
# COMPACT_ATOMS: atom_id res chain seq x y z
N MET A 1 -20.35 19.98 -7.87
CA MET A 1 -19.95 18.81 -8.66
C MET A 1 -19.60 19.30 -10.04
N SER A 2 -18.36 19.08 -10.45
CA SER A 2 -17.79 19.57 -11.71
C SER A 2 -18.42 18.82 -12.89
N ASP A 3 -18.93 19.51 -13.90
CA ASP A 3 -19.51 18.96 -15.15
C ASP A 3 -18.49 18.24 -16.06
N GLN A 4 -17.27 17.95 -15.56
CA GLN A 4 -16.23 17.32 -16.37
C GLN A 4 -16.29 15.80 -16.20
N PRO A 5 -16.30 15.02 -17.30
CA PRO A 5 -16.23 13.58 -17.22
C PRO A 5 -14.93 13.15 -16.51
N PHE A 6 -15.02 12.14 -15.65
CA PHE A 6 -13.88 11.62 -14.91
C PHE A 6 -12.73 11.21 -15.84
N ASN A 7 -11.52 11.65 -15.52
CA ASN A 7 -10.32 11.36 -16.29
C ASN A 7 -9.51 10.23 -15.65
N ILE A 8 -9.71 8.99 -16.13
CA ILE A 8 -8.94 7.81 -15.69
C ILE A 8 -7.41 7.94 -15.89
N ARG A 9 -6.96 8.91 -16.71
CA ARG A 9 -5.53 9.19 -16.97
C ARG A 9 -4.99 10.36 -16.15
N GLN A 10 -5.73 10.87 -15.16
CA GLN A 10 -5.34 12.04 -14.38
C GLN A 10 -3.95 11.89 -13.73
N LEU A 11 -3.58 10.67 -13.34
CA LEU A 11 -2.29 10.38 -12.70
C LEU A 11 -1.16 10.08 -13.71
N ASP A 12 -1.46 9.98 -15.02
CA ASP A 12 -0.45 9.62 -16.03
C ASP A 12 0.64 10.71 -16.11
N GLY A 13 1.87 10.34 -15.76
CA GLY A 13 3.06 11.20 -15.92
C GLY A 13 3.32 12.14 -14.75
N LEU A 14 2.54 12.06 -13.67
CA LEU A 14 2.82 12.74 -12.41
C LEU A 14 3.81 11.92 -11.59
N ASP A 15 4.67 12.61 -10.82
CA ASP A 15 5.35 11.98 -9.70
C ASP A 15 4.44 11.94 -8.45
N TYR A 16 4.94 11.35 -7.36
CA TYR A 16 4.16 11.21 -6.13
C TYR A 16 3.81 12.56 -5.50
N ASP A 17 4.74 13.52 -5.46
CA ASP A 17 4.50 14.82 -4.83
C ASP A 17 3.43 15.62 -5.61
N GLU A 18 3.37 15.46 -6.92
CA GLU A 18 2.36 16.08 -7.78
C GLU A 18 0.98 15.40 -7.67
N ALA A 19 0.96 14.09 -7.48
CA ALA A 19 -0.26 13.30 -7.44
C ALA A 19 -0.88 13.15 -6.05
N GLU A 20 -0.09 13.22 -4.97
CA GLU A 20 -0.55 13.14 -3.57
C GLU A 20 -1.83 13.96 -3.31
N PRO A 21 -1.92 15.26 -3.68
CA PRO A 21 -3.13 16.05 -3.42
C PRO A 21 -4.34 15.66 -4.27
N LEU A 22 -4.16 14.81 -5.29
CA LEU A 22 -5.21 14.35 -6.21
C LEU A 22 -5.65 12.91 -5.93
N LEU A 23 -4.87 12.14 -5.18
CA LEU A 23 -5.08 10.70 -5.02
C LEU A 23 -6.40 10.38 -4.32
N GLU A 24 -6.73 11.10 -3.25
CA GLU A 24 -7.97 10.90 -2.49
C GLU A 24 -9.20 11.16 -3.37
N ASP A 25 -9.30 12.35 -3.98
CA ASP A 25 -10.39 12.69 -4.91
C ASP A 25 -10.48 11.71 -6.09
N TYR A 26 -9.35 11.26 -6.63
CA TYR A 26 -9.29 10.28 -7.71
C TYR A 26 -9.85 8.92 -7.27
N GLN A 27 -9.47 8.44 -6.09
CA GLN A 27 -9.94 7.18 -5.51
C GLN A 27 -11.44 7.25 -5.21
N ASP A 28 -11.88 8.28 -4.48
CA ASP A 28 -13.27 8.44 -4.07
C ASP A 28 -14.21 8.54 -5.28
N THR A 29 -13.85 9.36 -6.27
CA THR A 29 -14.65 9.49 -7.49
C THR A 29 -14.72 8.16 -8.25
N LEU A 30 -13.60 7.43 -8.31
CA LEU A 30 -13.56 6.17 -9.06
C LEU A 30 -14.32 5.04 -8.35
N VAL A 31 -14.27 5.01 -7.01
CA VAL A 31 -15.09 4.12 -6.18
C VAL A 31 -16.57 4.48 -6.34
N GLU A 32 -16.94 5.76 -6.32
CA GLU A 32 -18.32 6.20 -6.55
C GLU A 32 -18.84 5.76 -7.92
N LEU A 33 -18.03 5.92 -8.98
CA LEU A 33 -18.38 5.44 -10.32
C LEU A 33 -18.52 3.91 -10.38
N PHE A 34 -17.66 3.18 -9.65
CA PHE A 34 -17.74 1.74 -9.57
C PHE A 34 -19.01 1.29 -8.84
N VAL A 35 -19.33 1.86 -7.67
CA VAL A 35 -20.52 1.51 -6.89
C VAL A 35 -21.81 1.76 -7.66
N ASN A 36 -21.85 2.83 -8.46
CA ASN A 36 -22.99 3.15 -9.32
C ASN A 36 -22.99 2.40 -10.67
N SER A 37 -22.06 1.47 -10.88
CA SER A 37 -22.00 0.64 -12.08
C SER A 37 -22.74 -0.68 -11.90
N PRO A 38 -23.18 -1.36 -12.99
CA PRO A 38 -23.78 -2.69 -12.88
C PRO A 38 -22.87 -3.71 -12.17
N GLU A 39 -21.55 -3.60 -12.34
CA GLU A 39 -20.58 -4.48 -11.69
C GLU A 39 -20.50 -4.22 -10.18
N GLY A 40 -20.53 -2.96 -9.77
CA GLY A 40 -20.55 -2.57 -8.35
C GLY A 40 -21.89 -2.91 -7.69
N GLU A 41 -23.02 -2.63 -8.35
CA GLU A 41 -24.35 -3.02 -7.87
C GLU A 41 -24.47 -4.53 -7.64
N GLU A 42 -23.91 -5.36 -8.54
CA GLU A 42 -23.88 -6.81 -8.39
C GLU A 42 -22.99 -7.24 -7.23
N TYR A 43 -21.78 -6.68 -7.13
CA TYR A 43 -20.85 -6.94 -6.03
C TYR A 43 -21.45 -6.61 -4.66
N CYS A 44 -22.12 -5.45 -4.56
CA CYS A 44 -22.73 -4.96 -3.32
C CYS A 44 -23.90 -5.82 -2.81
N LYS A 45 -24.43 -6.75 -3.62
CA LYS A 45 -25.44 -7.73 -3.14
C LYS A 45 -24.83 -8.74 -2.18
N THR A 46 -23.54 -9.02 -2.29
CA THR A 46 -22.80 -9.96 -1.44
C THR A 46 -21.96 -9.23 -0.41
N TYR A 47 -21.26 -8.17 -0.82
CA TYR A 47 -20.34 -7.40 0.03
C TYR A 47 -20.78 -5.94 0.09
N PRO A 48 -21.51 -5.51 1.14
CA PRO A 48 -22.02 -4.14 1.23
C PRO A 48 -20.93 -3.09 1.44
N ASP A 49 -19.81 -3.49 2.06
CA ASP A 49 -18.63 -2.65 2.25
C ASP A 49 -17.72 -2.75 1.03
N VAL A 50 -17.42 -1.61 0.42
CA VAL A 50 -16.74 -1.50 -0.88
C VAL A 50 -15.80 -0.29 -0.90
N GLY A 51 -14.75 -0.37 -1.70
CA GLY A 51 -13.82 0.72 -1.95
C GLY A 51 -12.51 0.58 -1.18
N PHE A 52 -12.47 -0.19 -0.08
CA PHE A 52 -11.24 -0.38 0.68
C PHE A 52 -10.14 -0.98 -0.18
N TRP A 53 -10.40 -2.11 -0.85
CA TRP A 53 -9.38 -2.80 -1.65
C TRP A 53 -9.02 -2.05 -2.92
N ILE A 54 -10.00 -1.38 -3.54
CA ILE A 54 -9.75 -0.49 -4.69
C ILE A 54 -8.81 0.66 -4.28
N SER A 55 -9.09 1.31 -3.16
CA SER A 55 -8.27 2.41 -2.65
C SER A 55 -6.87 1.94 -2.26
N GLN A 56 -6.72 0.82 -1.54
CA GLN A 56 -5.40 0.25 -1.25
C GLN A 56 -4.63 -0.11 -2.54
N PHE A 57 -5.30 -0.72 -3.51
CA PHE A 57 -4.71 -1.10 -4.79
C PHE A 57 -4.14 0.11 -5.55
N ILE A 58 -4.92 1.18 -5.66
CA ILE A 58 -4.49 2.42 -6.31
C ILE A 58 -3.38 3.10 -5.51
N TYR A 59 -3.54 3.21 -4.20
CA TYR A 59 -2.56 3.87 -3.32
C TYR A 59 -1.20 3.18 -3.36
N TYR A 60 -1.15 1.85 -3.21
CA TYR A 60 0.13 1.15 -3.23
C TYR A 60 0.72 1.07 -4.62
N GLY A 61 -0.08 0.76 -5.65
CA GLY A 61 0.40 0.69 -7.03
C GLY A 61 0.99 2.01 -7.50
N PHE A 62 0.28 3.11 -7.30
CA PHE A 62 0.79 4.43 -7.69
C PHE A 62 1.84 4.96 -6.71
N GLY A 63 1.55 4.95 -5.41
CA GLY A 63 2.38 5.59 -4.39
C GLY A 63 3.76 4.97 -4.21
N TYR A 64 3.93 3.67 -4.51
CA TYR A 64 5.21 2.99 -4.40
C TYR A 64 5.88 2.75 -5.75
N GLU A 65 5.11 2.37 -6.77
CA GLU A 65 5.67 1.93 -8.05
C GLU A 65 5.31 2.85 -9.23
N GLY A 66 4.49 3.89 -9.01
CA GLY A 66 4.06 4.81 -10.06
C GLY A 66 3.11 4.17 -11.09
N PHE A 67 2.50 3.04 -10.75
CA PHE A 67 1.58 2.35 -11.64
C PHE A 67 0.25 3.09 -11.76
N THR A 68 -0.21 3.31 -12.99
CA THR A 68 -1.54 3.89 -13.26
C THR A 68 -2.45 2.85 -13.91
N LEU A 69 -3.73 2.84 -13.52
CA LEU A 69 -4.72 1.87 -14.02
C LEU A 69 -4.73 1.73 -15.55
N PRO A 70 -4.68 2.81 -16.36
CA PRO A 70 -4.71 2.69 -17.82
C PRO A 70 -3.48 2.00 -18.44
N ARG A 71 -2.39 1.93 -17.69
CA ARG A 71 -1.08 1.45 -18.16
C ARG A 71 -0.65 0.14 -17.51
N MET A 72 -1.29 -0.23 -16.39
CA MET A 72 -1.04 -1.47 -15.67
C MET A 72 -1.13 -2.70 -16.58
N LYS A 73 -0.19 -3.60 -16.38
CA LYS A 73 -0.14 -4.96 -16.94
C LYS A 73 -0.32 -5.97 -15.81
N VAL A 74 -0.32 -7.26 -16.16
CA VAL A 74 -0.46 -8.33 -15.18
C VAL A 74 0.67 -8.28 -14.15
N GLU A 75 1.91 -8.02 -14.59
CA GLU A 75 3.08 -7.98 -13.72
C GLU A 75 3.01 -6.83 -12.69
N ASP A 76 2.36 -5.72 -13.06
CA ASP A 76 2.14 -4.58 -12.16
C ASP A 76 1.08 -4.95 -11.10
N VAL A 77 0.02 -5.67 -11.49
CA VAL A 77 -1.01 -6.15 -10.56
C VAL A 77 -0.44 -7.23 -9.63
N GLU A 78 0.38 -8.13 -10.16
CA GLU A 78 1.11 -9.14 -9.40
C GLU A 78 1.98 -8.49 -8.33
N THR A 79 2.75 -7.46 -8.69
CA THR A 79 3.56 -6.69 -7.74
C THR A 79 2.69 -6.10 -6.61
N VAL A 80 1.54 -5.51 -6.94
CA VAL A 80 0.66 -4.93 -5.91
C VAL A 80 0.07 -5.99 -5.00
N VAL A 81 -0.48 -7.06 -5.58
CA VAL A 81 -1.26 -8.07 -4.84
C VAL A 81 -0.37 -9.06 -4.09
N GLU A 82 0.78 -9.44 -4.65
CA GLU A 82 1.66 -10.47 -4.09
C GLU A 82 2.89 -9.94 -3.34
N ASP A 83 3.26 -8.67 -3.51
CA ASP A 83 4.33 -8.04 -2.73
C ASP A 83 3.80 -6.91 -1.85
N LEU A 84 3.16 -5.88 -2.43
CA LEU A 84 2.81 -4.68 -1.65
C LEU A 84 1.70 -4.95 -0.63
N PHE A 85 0.64 -5.66 -1.00
CA PHE A 85 -0.45 -6.02 -0.09
C PHE A 85 0.04 -6.83 1.12
N PRO A 86 0.71 -7.99 0.96
CA PRO A 86 1.18 -8.76 2.11
C PRO A 86 2.23 -8.00 2.92
N ARG A 87 2.98 -7.08 2.31
CA ARG A 87 3.96 -6.26 3.01
C ARG A 87 3.35 -5.10 3.81
N LYS A 88 2.23 -4.53 3.36
CA LYS A 88 1.72 -3.22 3.84
C LYS A 88 0.34 -3.30 4.48
N VAL A 89 -0.55 -4.15 3.97
CA VAL A 89 -1.91 -4.30 4.50
C VAL A 89 -1.87 -5.33 5.63
N THR A 90 -2.33 -4.90 6.80
CA THR A 90 -2.44 -5.76 7.97
C THR A 90 -3.85 -6.28 8.08
N LEU A 91 -3.98 -7.60 8.20
CA LEU A 91 -5.22 -8.28 8.53
C LEU A 91 -5.12 -8.79 9.96
N LEU A 92 -6.13 -8.51 10.78
CA LEU A 92 -6.27 -9.06 12.14
C LEU A 92 -6.91 -10.45 12.10
N SER A 93 -7.68 -10.75 11.07
CA SER A 93 -8.19 -12.10 10.79
C SER A 93 -8.24 -12.38 9.28
N PRO A 94 -8.18 -13.65 8.85
CA PRO A 94 -8.24 -13.99 7.42
C PRO A 94 -9.50 -13.47 6.71
N GLU A 95 -10.63 -13.43 7.41
CA GLU A 95 -11.92 -12.98 6.89
C GLU A 95 -11.89 -11.51 6.43
N GLU A 96 -11.03 -10.67 7.01
CA GLU A 96 -10.85 -9.28 6.56
C GLU A 96 -10.32 -9.18 5.11
N GLY A 97 -9.66 -10.25 4.63
CA GLY A 97 -9.12 -10.36 3.28
C GLY A 97 -10.04 -11.05 2.27
N GLU A 98 -11.16 -11.64 2.71
CA GLU A 98 -11.95 -12.57 1.87
C GLU A 98 -12.55 -11.89 0.64
N ASN A 99 -12.86 -10.59 0.73
CA ASN A 99 -13.47 -9.82 -0.32
C ASN A 99 -12.46 -9.08 -1.21
N ALA A 100 -11.15 -9.18 -0.95
CA ALA A 100 -10.13 -8.44 -1.69
C ALA A 100 -10.11 -8.78 -3.18
N ILE A 101 -9.95 -10.06 -3.51
CA ILE A 101 -9.93 -10.52 -4.90
C ILE A 101 -11.31 -10.36 -5.57
N PRO A 102 -12.44 -10.71 -4.92
CA PRO A 102 -13.77 -10.40 -5.45
C PRO A 102 -13.98 -8.92 -5.80
N GLU A 103 -13.57 -8.00 -4.94
CA GLU A 103 -13.69 -6.55 -5.16
C GLU A 103 -12.85 -6.11 -6.37
N LEU A 104 -11.58 -6.52 -6.41
CA LEU A 104 -10.69 -6.19 -7.53
C LEU A 104 -11.17 -6.80 -8.84
N LEU A 105 -11.76 -8.01 -8.82
CA LEU A 105 -12.35 -8.64 -10.00
C LEU A 105 -13.53 -7.85 -10.56
N ALA A 106 -14.46 -7.44 -9.68
CA ALA A 106 -15.61 -6.62 -10.07
C ALA A 106 -15.15 -5.25 -10.59
N PHE A 107 -14.18 -4.65 -9.90
CA PHE A 107 -13.60 -3.38 -10.29
C PHE A 107 -12.93 -3.43 -11.67
N TRP A 108 -12.10 -4.43 -11.95
CA TRP A 108 -11.46 -4.56 -13.26
C TRP A 108 -12.45 -4.88 -14.39
N GLN A 109 -13.57 -5.55 -14.09
CA GLN A 109 -14.68 -5.72 -15.05
C GLN A 109 -15.33 -4.38 -15.39
N PHE A 110 -15.60 -3.55 -14.37
CA PHE A 110 -16.05 -2.17 -14.56
C PHE A 110 -15.05 -1.36 -15.39
N LEU A 111 -13.76 -1.37 -15.05
CA LEU A 111 -12.73 -0.64 -15.81
C LEU A 111 -12.63 -1.08 -17.27
N LYS A 112 -12.82 -2.39 -17.53
CA LYS A 112 -12.90 -2.94 -18.88
C LYS A 112 -14.09 -2.40 -19.65
N ARG A 113 -15.29 -2.33 -19.04
CA ARG A 113 -16.51 -1.88 -19.70
C ARG A 113 -16.51 -0.36 -19.90
N GLU A 114 -16.27 0.39 -18.83
CA GLU A 114 -16.41 1.84 -18.78
C GLU A 114 -15.27 2.55 -19.51
N PHE A 115 -14.03 2.21 -19.18
CA PHE A 115 -12.84 2.90 -19.70
C PHE A 115 -12.12 2.14 -20.82
N LYS A 116 -12.59 0.94 -21.18
CA LYS A 116 -12.04 0.12 -22.28
C LYS A 116 -10.54 -0.14 -22.12
N LEU A 117 -10.09 -0.37 -20.88
CA LEU A 117 -8.68 -0.61 -20.59
C LEU A 117 -8.20 -1.90 -21.25
N ARG A 118 -7.14 -1.79 -22.07
CA ARG A 118 -6.69 -2.86 -22.97
C ARG A 118 -6.27 -4.13 -22.24
N ASN A 119 -5.62 -3.98 -21.09
CA ASN A 119 -5.05 -5.10 -20.33
C ASN A 119 -6.04 -5.71 -19.32
N ALA A 120 -7.22 -5.12 -19.14
CA ALA A 120 -8.17 -5.54 -18.10
C ALA A 120 -8.58 -7.01 -18.26
N THR A 121 -8.71 -7.53 -19.48
CA THR A 121 -9.05 -8.95 -19.68
C THR A 121 -7.97 -9.90 -19.13
N SER A 122 -6.69 -9.59 -19.34
CA SER A 122 -5.58 -10.39 -18.83
C SER A 122 -5.47 -10.27 -17.31
N ILE A 123 -5.70 -9.08 -16.77
CA ILE A 123 -5.68 -8.83 -15.32
C ILE A 123 -6.82 -9.56 -14.61
N ILE A 124 -8.05 -9.50 -15.14
CA ILE A 124 -9.20 -10.28 -14.62
C ILE A 124 -8.88 -11.77 -14.61
N LYS A 125 -8.23 -12.28 -15.66
CA LYS A 125 -7.84 -13.69 -15.73
C LYS A 125 -6.85 -14.03 -14.61
N TYR A 126 -5.80 -13.22 -14.45
CA TYR A 126 -4.80 -13.39 -13.40
C TYR A 126 -5.42 -13.37 -11.99
N LEU A 127 -6.27 -12.38 -11.70
CA LEU A 127 -6.92 -12.27 -10.39
C LEU A 127 -7.76 -13.51 -10.04
N ARG A 128 -8.41 -14.15 -11.03
CA ARG A 128 -9.11 -15.43 -10.83
C ARG A 128 -8.18 -16.60 -10.57
N GLU A 129 -6.98 -16.58 -11.14
CA GLU A 129 -5.99 -17.65 -10.97
C GLU A 129 -5.42 -17.65 -9.54
N ILE A 130 -5.23 -16.47 -8.94
CA ILE A 130 -4.67 -16.33 -7.59
C ILE A 130 -5.72 -16.29 -6.47
N GLU A 131 -7.02 -16.28 -6.78
CA GLU A 131 -8.09 -16.07 -5.79
C GLU A 131 -8.02 -17.06 -4.63
N SER A 132 -7.80 -18.34 -4.93
CA SER A 132 -7.69 -19.39 -3.90
C SER A 132 -6.39 -19.35 -3.10
N GLU A 133 -5.37 -18.65 -3.59
CA GLU A 133 -4.05 -18.56 -2.97
C GLU A 133 -3.88 -17.23 -2.20
N PHE A 134 -4.84 -16.31 -2.30
CA PHE A 134 -4.71 -14.97 -1.75
C PHE A 134 -4.57 -14.94 -0.23
N GLU A 135 -5.26 -15.83 0.48
CA GLU A 135 -5.12 -15.97 1.93
C GLU A 135 -3.68 -16.37 2.31
N ASP A 136 -3.11 -17.35 1.60
CA ASP A 136 -1.73 -17.79 1.82
C ASP A 136 -0.72 -16.69 1.48
N ILE A 137 -0.96 -15.94 0.39
CA ILE A 137 -0.16 -14.76 0.00
C ILE A 137 -0.16 -13.72 1.13
N MET A 138 -1.33 -13.38 1.68
CA MET A 138 -1.47 -12.38 2.75
C MET A 138 -0.92 -12.85 4.10
N GLY A 139 -0.92 -14.16 4.33
CA GLY A 139 -0.41 -14.82 5.52
C GLY A 139 1.10 -15.09 5.53
N ASP A 140 1.79 -14.95 4.38
CA ASP A 140 3.22 -15.19 4.27
C ASP A 140 4.04 -14.13 5.05
N SER A 141 4.38 -14.47 6.29
CA SER A 141 5.15 -13.61 7.18
C SER A 141 6.54 -13.23 6.66
N SER A 142 7.10 -13.97 5.69
CA SER A 142 8.39 -13.63 5.08
C SER A 142 8.32 -12.37 4.21
N LYS A 143 7.11 -11.98 3.76
CA LYS A 143 6.85 -10.78 2.97
C LYS A 143 6.47 -9.57 3.81
N PHE A 144 6.28 -9.72 5.12
CA PHE A 144 5.74 -8.63 5.95
C PHE A 144 6.74 -7.47 6.07
N GLY A 145 6.23 -6.24 5.91
CA GLY A 145 6.98 -5.05 6.26
C GLY A 145 7.05 -4.89 7.78
N PHE A 146 8.05 -4.13 8.25
CA PHE A 146 8.30 -3.92 9.68
C PHE A 146 7.05 -3.53 10.49
N ALA A 147 6.24 -2.58 9.98
CA ALA A 147 5.04 -2.12 10.67
C ALA A 147 4.00 -3.25 10.83
N LYS A 148 3.74 -4.02 9.77
CA LYS A 148 2.86 -5.19 9.83
C LYS A 148 3.42 -6.24 10.78
N SER A 149 4.71 -6.57 10.68
CA SER A 149 5.37 -7.51 11.60
C SER A 149 5.20 -7.09 13.06
N PHE A 150 5.35 -5.80 13.36
CA PHE A 150 5.16 -5.24 14.70
C PHE A 150 3.72 -5.41 15.19
N VAL A 151 2.73 -5.06 14.37
CA VAL A 151 1.30 -5.23 14.69
C VAL A 151 0.94 -6.70 14.88
N THR A 152 1.35 -7.58 13.97
CA THR A 152 1.09 -9.03 14.08
C THR A 152 1.71 -9.63 15.33
N LEU A 153 2.94 -9.22 15.69
CA LEU A 153 3.61 -9.71 16.89
C LEU A 153 2.88 -9.24 18.16
N GLY A 154 2.48 -7.97 18.22
CA GLY A 154 1.73 -7.44 19.36
C GLY A 154 0.36 -8.10 19.53
N HIS A 155 -0.36 -8.31 18.42
CA HIS A 155 -1.64 -9.02 18.44
C HIS A 155 -1.49 -10.46 18.93
N LYS A 156 -0.48 -11.19 18.44
CA LYS A 156 -0.15 -12.55 18.92
C LYS A 156 0.27 -12.59 20.39
N ALA A 157 0.86 -11.51 20.89
CA ALA A 157 1.20 -11.35 22.30
C ALA A 157 0.00 -10.97 23.18
N GLY A 158 -1.21 -10.86 22.61
CA GLY A 158 -2.46 -10.57 23.31
C GLY A 158 -2.73 -9.08 23.52
N PHE A 159 -2.00 -8.20 22.85
CA PHE A 159 -2.24 -6.76 22.89
C PHE A 159 -3.31 -6.36 21.90
N ASP A 160 -4.14 -5.40 22.30
CA ASP A 160 -5.08 -4.76 21.39
C ASP A 160 -4.36 -3.72 20.51
N MET A 161 -3.83 -4.20 19.38
CA MET A 161 -3.08 -3.37 18.43
C MET A 161 -3.97 -2.42 17.62
N SER A 162 -5.29 -2.42 17.83
CA SER A 162 -6.21 -1.44 17.24
C SER A 162 -6.29 -0.13 18.05
N THR A 163 -5.73 -0.11 19.26
CA THR A 163 -5.78 1.05 20.17
C THR A 163 -4.39 1.67 20.38
N GLY A 164 -4.36 2.99 20.57
CA GLY A 164 -3.10 3.69 20.91
C GLY A 164 -2.51 3.21 22.24
N GLU A 165 -3.34 2.78 23.19
CA GLU A 165 -2.88 2.20 24.46
C GLU A 165 -2.22 0.83 24.25
N GLY A 166 -2.84 -0.09 23.53
CA GLY A 166 -2.27 -1.42 23.27
C GLY A 166 -0.99 -1.35 22.43
N MET A 167 -0.93 -0.46 21.43
CA MET A 167 0.32 -0.20 20.69
C MET A 167 1.44 0.29 21.61
N LYS A 168 1.15 1.22 22.52
CA LYS A 168 2.14 1.77 23.45
C LYS A 168 2.64 0.71 24.43
N GLN A 169 1.74 -0.06 25.02
CA GLN A 169 2.09 -1.14 25.95
C GLN A 169 2.97 -2.19 25.27
N PHE A 170 2.63 -2.58 24.04
CA PHE A 170 3.44 -3.52 23.28
C PHE A 170 4.81 -2.93 22.90
N GLN A 171 4.87 -1.64 22.50
CA GLN A 171 6.12 -0.95 22.20
C GLN A 171 7.07 -0.93 23.41
N GLU A 172 6.56 -0.67 24.61
CA GLU A 172 7.36 -0.71 25.85
C GLU A 172 7.93 -2.10 26.12
N MET A 173 7.11 -3.16 25.96
CA MET A 173 7.59 -4.54 26.09
C MET A 173 8.62 -4.90 25.02
N TYR A 174 8.34 -4.58 23.75
CA TYR A 174 9.22 -4.88 22.61
C TYR A 174 10.60 -4.22 22.82
N ASN A 175 10.62 -2.95 23.23
CA ASN A 175 11.86 -2.23 23.54
C ASN A 175 12.59 -2.78 24.76
N ALA A 176 11.88 -3.34 25.75
CA ALA A 176 12.49 -3.95 26.93
C ALA A 176 13.08 -5.34 26.66
N SER A 177 12.57 -6.06 25.66
CA SER A 177 12.89 -7.48 25.42
C SER A 177 13.77 -7.71 24.19
N ILE A 178 13.45 -7.08 23.06
CA ILE A 178 14.08 -7.33 21.75
C ILE A 178 15.19 -6.32 21.46
N ALA A 179 15.00 -5.05 21.81
CA ALA A 179 16.03 -4.02 21.55
C ALA A 179 17.39 -4.32 22.23
N PRO A 180 17.45 -4.87 23.47
CA PRO A 180 18.72 -5.27 24.08
C PRO A 180 19.37 -6.47 23.39
N MET A 181 18.57 -7.43 22.87
CA MET A 181 19.09 -8.58 22.12
C MET A 181 19.72 -8.13 20.78
N LEU A 182 19.04 -7.28 20.01
CA LEU A 182 19.58 -6.71 18.76
C LEU A 182 20.78 -5.79 18.99
N ALA A 183 20.83 -5.10 20.13
CA ALA A 183 21.99 -4.33 20.56
C ALA A 183 23.16 -5.23 20.95
N SER A 184 22.89 -6.39 21.57
CA SER A 184 23.92 -7.37 21.95
C SER A 184 24.50 -8.13 20.76
N GLU A 185 23.69 -8.53 19.77
CA GLU A 185 24.17 -9.21 18.54
C GLU A 185 25.04 -8.30 17.65
N ASN A 186 24.86 -6.98 17.70
CA ASN A 186 25.73 -6.02 17.00
C ASN A 186 26.96 -5.59 17.81
N SER A 187 27.03 -5.92 19.11
CA SER A 187 28.12 -5.50 20.00
C SER A 187 29.39 -6.34 19.85
N ASP A 188 29.30 -7.51 19.19
CA ASP A 188 30.46 -8.37 18.91
C ASP A 188 31.20 -8.04 17.61
N ILE A 189 30.71 -7.11 16.76
CA ILE A 189 31.37 -6.79 15.48
C ILE A 189 31.82 -5.33 15.36
N PHE A 190 31.20 -4.35 16.03
CA PHE A 190 31.71 -2.97 16.02
C PHE A 190 31.49 -2.27 17.36
N GLY A 191 32.58 -2.11 18.12
CA GLY A 191 32.60 -1.25 19.28
C GLY A 191 32.29 0.19 18.89
N LEU A 192 31.08 0.66 19.18
CA LEU A 192 30.74 2.08 19.12
C LEU A 192 29.77 2.49 20.24
N SER A 193 30.22 3.54 20.92
CA SER A 193 29.60 4.26 22.02
C SER A 193 28.11 4.55 21.81
N SER A 194 27.32 4.25 22.84
CA SER A 194 25.93 4.63 22.97
C SER A 194 25.78 6.16 23.06
N LYS A 195 24.99 6.73 22.16
CA LYS A 195 24.25 7.98 22.43
C LYS A 195 22.77 7.71 22.23
N PRO A 196 21.91 8.18 23.16
CA PRO A 196 20.48 7.97 23.06
C PRO A 196 19.91 8.81 21.90
N ILE A 197 19.07 8.19 21.08
CA ILE A 197 18.30 8.88 20.04
C ILE A 197 17.14 9.59 20.75
N SER A 198 17.37 10.86 21.10
CA SER A 198 16.29 11.79 21.46
C SER A 198 15.80 12.50 20.20
N GLY A 199 14.50 12.36 19.91
CA GLY A 199 13.63 13.40 19.33
C GLY A 199 14.01 14.08 18.00
N SER A 200 13.05 14.03 17.08
CA SER A 200 12.94 14.80 15.83
C SER A 200 13.83 14.34 14.65
N ALA A 201 13.19 13.62 13.73
CA ALA A 201 13.58 13.57 12.33
C ALA A 201 12.32 13.73 11.46
N VAL A 202 11.58 14.81 11.73
CA VAL A 202 10.92 15.56 10.65
C VAL A 202 11.98 16.55 10.18
N ASP A 203 12.11 16.70 8.86
CA ASP A 203 13.14 17.47 8.14
C ASP A 203 14.54 16.84 8.04
N ARG A 204 14.79 16.16 6.90
CA ARG A 204 15.94 16.37 5.99
C ARG A 204 16.02 15.25 4.93
N SER A 205 15.20 15.34 3.88
CA SER A 205 15.51 14.70 2.59
C SER A 205 15.72 15.70 1.45
N LYS A 206 15.58 17.01 1.70
CA LYS A 206 15.94 18.08 0.74
C LYS A 206 17.36 18.60 0.96
N ALA A 207 18.37 17.75 0.76
CA ALA A 207 19.78 18.23 0.71
C ALA A 207 20.74 17.25 0.00
N SER A 208 20.36 16.65 -1.13
CA SER A 208 21.30 15.83 -1.91
C SER A 208 21.20 15.99 -3.43
N LYS A 209 20.36 16.91 -3.96
CA LYS A 209 20.31 17.21 -5.41
C LYS A 209 20.77 18.62 -5.82
N GLU A 210 21.15 19.50 -4.88
CA GLU A 210 21.49 20.91 -5.21
C GLU A 210 22.99 21.27 -5.16
N LYS A 211 23.91 20.29 -5.03
CA LYS A 211 25.37 20.55 -5.08
C LYS A 211 26.09 20.03 -6.33
N ALA A 212 25.39 19.41 -7.28
CA ALA A 212 25.97 18.94 -8.53
C ALA A 212 25.76 19.87 -9.75
N LYS A 213 25.11 21.03 -9.58
CA LYS A 213 24.82 21.97 -10.70
C LYS A 213 25.49 23.34 -10.59
N LYS A 214 26.38 23.58 -9.62
CA LYS A 214 26.99 24.91 -9.39
C LYS A 214 28.51 24.98 -9.50
N SER A 215 29.17 23.98 -10.09
CA SER A 215 30.61 23.99 -10.39
C SER A 215 30.95 24.01 -11.89
N GLN A 216 29.98 24.25 -12.78
CA GLN A 216 30.21 24.38 -14.23
C GLN A 216 29.72 25.71 -14.81
N LYS A 217 29.77 26.77 -14.00
CA LYS A 217 29.68 28.16 -14.45
C LYS A 217 30.60 28.99 -13.55
N TYR A 218 31.59 29.64 -14.17
CA TYR A 218 32.67 30.50 -13.65
C TYR A 218 34.08 29.88 -13.55
N GLY A 219 34.95 30.33 -14.46
CA GLY A 219 36.40 30.10 -14.56
C GLY A 219 36.77 29.36 -15.85
N GLY A 220 37.13 29.99 -16.98
CA GLY A 220 37.77 31.31 -17.10
C GLY A 220 39.20 31.22 -16.63
#